data_AF-A0A2D5ZGT6-F1
#
_entry.id   AF-A0A2D5ZGT6-F1
#
_cell.length_a   1.000
_cell.length_b   1.000
_cell.length_c   1.000
_cell.angle_alpha   90.00
_cell.angle_beta   90.00
_cell.angle_gamma   90.00
#
_symmetry.space_group_name_H-M   'P 1'
#
loop_
_entity.id
_entity.type
_entity.pdbx_description
1 polymer ?
#
loop_
_entity_poly.entity_id
_entity_poly.type
_entity_poly.pdbx_seq_one_letter_code
_entity_poly.pdbx_strand_id
1 'polypeptide(L)'
;MSIFLALVTIALYVSCDSLASDWGKTGRTLSIVVGTISALIGYLAFAWLNKYWSLAQAGAFVNVGIALGAVAVGYFFFKEELTTIQWWGVALGLVSIFMLASGGK
;
A
#
# COMPACT_ATOMS: atom_id res chain seq x y z
N MET A 1 -14.45 4.30 11.94
CA MET A 1 -13.60 3.19 12.43
C MET A 1 -12.96 2.38 11.30
N SER A 2 -13.71 2.01 10.25
CA SER A 2 -13.22 1.25 9.09
C SER A 2 -12.15 1.97 8.25
N ILE A 3 -12.28 3.29 8.00
CA ILE A 3 -11.27 4.05 7.25
C ILE A 3 -9.92 4.08 7.97
N PHE A 4 -9.92 4.27 9.29
CA PHE A 4 -8.70 4.22 10.09
C PHE A 4 -7.99 2.86 9.95
N LEU A 5 -8.74 1.77 10.00
CA LEU A 5 -8.21 0.42 9.77
C LEU A 5 -7.64 0.25 8.36
N ALA A 6 -8.27 0.84 7.34
CA ALA A 6 -7.74 0.84 5.97
C ALA A 6 -6.40 1.59 5.87
N LEU A 7 -6.29 2.77 6.52
CA LEU A 7 -5.03 3.53 6.56
C LEU A 7 -3.92 2.79 7.30
N VAL A 8 -4.23 2.14 8.42
CA VAL A 8 -3.27 1.28 9.15
C VAL A 8 -2.81 0.11 8.27
N THR A 9 -3.75 -0.54 7.58
CA THR A 9 -3.44 -1.61 6.63
C THR A 9 -2.48 -1.13 5.54
N ILE A 10 -2.76 0.02 4.93
CA ILE A 10 -1.89 0.63 3.91
C ILE A 10 -0.50 0.90 4.49
N ALA A 11 -0.41 1.53 5.66
CA ALA A 11 0.87 1.86 6.28
C ALA A 11 1.73 0.61 6.57
N LEU A 12 1.12 -0.48 7.03
CA LEU A 12 1.81 -1.75 7.27
C LEU A 12 2.37 -2.36 5.99
N TYR A 13 1.58 -2.39 4.92
CA TYR A 13 2.04 -2.91 3.63
C TYR A 13 3.11 -2.03 2.99
N VAL A 14 2.94 -0.71 3.01
CA VAL A 14 3.98 0.21 2.51
C VAL A 14 5.28 0.03 3.29
N SER A 15 5.21 -0.14 4.61
CA SER A 15 6.39 -0.42 5.44
C SER A 15 7.04 -1.76 5.08
N CYS A 16 6.24 -2.80 4.83
CA CYS A 16 6.73 -4.09 4.35
C CYS A 16 7.47 -3.95 3.01
N ASP A 17 6.87 -3.31 2.02
CA ASP A 17 7.47 -3.11 0.69
C ASP A 17 8.79 -2.33 0.79
N SER A 18 8.81 -1.31 1.64
CA SER A 18 9.98 -0.48 1.90
C SER A 18 11.12 -1.29 2.54
N LEU A 19 10.80 -2.12 3.54
CA LEU A 19 11.77 -2.97 4.22
C LEU A 19 12.27 -4.12 3.35
N ALA A 20 11.41 -4.66 2.48
CA ALA A 20 11.79 -5.65 1.48
C ALA A 20 12.74 -5.05 0.44
N SER A 21 12.47 -3.82 -0.02
CA SER A 21 13.35 -3.07 -0.92
C SER A 21 14.70 -2.75 -0.26
N ASP A 22 14.68 -2.31 1.01
CA ASP A 22 15.90 -2.08 1.80
C ASP A 22 16.73 -3.36 1.95
N TRP A 23 16.10 -4.50 2.25
CA TRP A 23 16.78 -5.79 2.29
C TRP A 23 17.38 -6.16 0.93
N GLY A 24 16.64 -5.97 -0.16
CA GLY A 24 17.14 -6.22 -1.51
C GLY A 24 18.37 -5.38 -1.88
N LYS A 25 18.47 -4.16 -1.33
CA LYS A 25 19.60 -3.24 -1.56
C LYS A 25 20.78 -3.44 -0.60
N THR A 26 20.53 -3.84 0.65
CA THR A 26 21.55 -3.88 1.73
C THR A 26 21.91 -5.29 2.22
N GLY A 27 21.07 -6.29 1.96
CA GLY A 27 21.19 -7.64 2.49
C GLY A 27 20.86 -7.79 3.99
N ARG A 28 20.37 -6.73 4.66
CA ARG A 28 20.16 -6.72 6.11
C ARG A 28 18.99 -7.61 6.55
N THR A 29 19.28 -8.77 7.15
CA THR A 29 18.27 -9.77 7.57
C THR A 29 17.19 -9.21 8.50
N LEU A 30 17.51 -8.19 9.32
CA LEU A 30 16.51 -7.57 10.18
C LEU A 30 15.36 -6.93 9.37
N SER A 31 15.67 -6.32 8.22
CA SER A 31 14.68 -5.65 7.37
C SER A 31 13.66 -6.66 6.83
N ILE A 32 14.11 -7.83 6.35
CA ILE A 32 13.18 -8.86 5.86
C ILE A 32 12.36 -9.51 6.98
N VAL A 33 12.93 -9.70 8.17
CA VAL A 33 12.21 -10.26 9.33
C VAL A 33 11.11 -9.32 9.78
N VAL A 34 11.42 -8.03 9.97
CA VAL A 34 10.44 -7.01 10.37
C VAL A 34 9.40 -6.79 9.27
N GLY A 35 9.81 -6.80 7.99
CA GLY A 35 8.90 -6.71 6.85
C GLY A 35 7.91 -7.87 6.82
N THR A 36 8.39 -9.10 7.01
CA THR A 36 7.53 -10.30 7.02
C THR A 36 6.51 -10.27 8.15
N ILE A 37 6.92 -9.90 9.37
CA ILE A 37 6.00 -9.77 10.51
C ILE A 37 4.95 -8.69 10.22
N SER A 38 5.37 -7.56 9.66
CA SER A 38 4.47 -6.46 9.29
C SER A 38 3.46 -6.90 8.23
N ALA A 39 3.85 -7.72 7.27
CA ALA A 39 2.96 -8.28 6.25
C ALA A 39 1.88 -9.18 6.86
N LEU A 40 2.24 -10.05 7.81
CA LEU A 40 1.28 -10.92 8.49
C LEU A 40 0.24 -10.09 9.26
N ILE A 41 0.67 -9.05 9.98
CA ILE A 41 -0.22 -8.15 10.70
C ILE A 41 -1.09 -7.36 9.71
N GLY A 42 -0.52 -6.90 8.59
CA GLY A 42 -1.23 -6.22 7.51
C GLY A 42 -2.34 -7.08 6.91
N TYR A 43 -2.08 -8.36 6.67
CA TYR A 43 -3.10 -9.31 6.18
C TYR A 43 -4.23 -9.51 7.18
N LEU A 44 -3.94 -9.59 8.48
CA LEU A 44 -4.96 -9.67 9.51
C LEU A 44 -5.83 -8.40 9.56
N ALA A 45 -5.22 -7.22 9.44
CA ALA A 45 -5.92 -5.94 9.38
C ALA A 45 -6.80 -5.84 8.11
N PHE A 46 -6.30 -6.29 6.96
CA PHE A 46 -7.05 -6.36 5.71
C PHE A 46 -8.24 -7.33 5.81
N ALA A 47 -8.03 -8.52 6.38
CA ALA A 47 -9.11 -9.49 6.60
C ALA A 47 -10.20 -8.91 7.51
N TRP A 48 -9.83 -8.14 8.52
CA TRP A 48 -10.80 -7.44 9.37
C TRP A 48 -11.51 -6.32 8.59
N LEU A 49 -10.81 -5.55 7.76
CA LEU A 49 -11.42 -4.51 6.94
C LEU A 49 -12.54 -5.06 6.03
N ASN A 50 -12.35 -6.26 5.49
CA ASN A 50 -13.35 -6.96 4.67
C ASN A 50 -14.64 -7.35 5.44
N LYS A 51 -14.68 -7.23 6.78
CA LYS A 51 -15.95 -7.34 7.54
C LYS A 51 -16.85 -6.12 7.35
N TYR A 52 -16.28 -4.99 6.91
CA TYR A 52 -17.00 -3.72 6.77
C TYR A 52 -17.16 -3.29 5.32
N TRP A 53 -16.18 -3.60 4.47
CA TRP A 53 -16.14 -3.20 3.06
C TRP A 53 -16.19 -4.43 2.15
N SER A 54 -16.73 -4.27 0.95
CA SER A 54 -16.64 -5.32 -0.06
C SER A 54 -15.18 -5.53 -0.48
N LEU A 55 -14.86 -6.73 -0.96
CA LEU A 55 -13.52 -7.03 -1.46
C LEU A 55 -13.08 -6.07 -2.56
N ALA A 56 -14.00 -5.64 -3.42
CA ALA A 56 -13.71 -4.67 -4.48
C ALA A 56 -13.33 -3.30 -3.90
N GLN A 57 -14.06 -2.81 -2.90
CA GLN A 57 -13.78 -1.54 -2.24
C GLN A 57 -12.48 -1.60 -1.42
N ALA A 58 -12.36 -2.58 -0.53
CA ALA A 58 -11.17 -2.77 0.32
C ALA A 58 -9.93 -3.04 -0.53
N GLY A 59 -10.03 -3.95 -1.50
CA GLY A 59 -8.95 -4.30 -2.41
C GLY A 59 -8.46 -3.10 -3.19
N ALA A 60 -9.33 -2.35 -3.84
CA ALA A 60 -8.89 -1.20 -4.64
C ALA A 60 -8.33 -0.07 -3.77
N PHE A 61 -9.01 0.30 -2.69
CA PHE A 61 -8.58 1.37 -1.81
C PHE A 61 -7.21 1.09 -1.19
N VAL A 62 -7.03 -0.13 -0.65
CA VAL A 62 -5.77 -0.53 -0.02
C VAL A 62 -4.65 -0.70 -1.04
N ASN A 63 -4.87 -1.41 -2.15
CA ASN A 63 -3.79 -1.66 -3.12
C ASN A 63 -3.32 -0.38 -3.83
N VAL A 64 -4.24 0.52 -4.21
CA VAL A 64 -3.83 1.79 -4.79
C VAL A 64 -3.17 2.67 -3.72
N GLY A 65 -3.67 2.67 -2.48
CA GLY A 65 -3.01 3.35 -1.36
C GLY A 65 -1.58 2.84 -1.12
N ILE A 66 -1.35 1.54 -1.23
CA ILE A 66 -0.03 0.92 -1.14
C ILE A 66 0.84 1.38 -2.30
N ALA A 67 0.34 1.35 -3.54
CA ALA A 67 1.09 1.82 -4.70
C ALA A 67 1.52 3.29 -4.55
N LEU A 68 0.62 4.16 -4.08
CA LEU A 68 0.93 5.57 -3.81
C LEU A 68 1.98 5.73 -2.71
N GLY A 69 1.84 4.96 -1.61
CA GLY A 69 2.80 4.97 -0.52
C GLY A 69 4.18 4.46 -0.95
N ALA A 70 4.23 3.39 -1.74
CA ALA A 70 5.48 2.85 -2.28
C ALA A 70 6.15 3.83 -3.23
N VAL A 71 5.39 4.50 -4.12
CA VAL A 71 5.90 5.57 -4.98
C VAL A 71 6.46 6.73 -4.14
N ALA A 72 5.75 7.14 -3.09
CA ALA A 72 6.22 8.19 -2.18
C ALA A 72 7.51 7.79 -1.46
N VAL A 73 7.60 6.55 -0.95
CA VAL A 73 8.82 6.07 -0.28
C VAL A 73 9.97 5.93 -1.28
N GLY A 74 9.73 5.37 -2.47
CA GLY A 74 10.70 5.28 -3.57
C GLY A 74 11.27 6.65 -3.92
N TYR A 75 10.41 7.64 -4.12
CA TYR A 75 10.81 9.00 -4.47
C TYR A 75 11.55 9.73 -3.34
N PHE A 76 11.03 9.72 -2.11
CA PHE A 76 11.59 10.52 -1.01
C PHE A 76 12.75 9.84 -0.27
N PHE A 77 12.69 8.52 -0.04
CA PHE A 77 13.69 7.80 0.76
C PHE A 77 14.74 7.12 -0.11
N PHE A 78 14.31 6.47 -1.20
CA PHE A 78 15.23 5.80 -2.12
C PHE A 78 15.74 6.71 -3.24
N LYS A 79 15.21 7.95 -3.35
CA LYS A 79 15.59 8.95 -4.36
C LYS A 79 15.44 8.42 -5.79
N GLU A 80 14.41 7.61 -6.03
CA GLU A 80 14.11 7.04 -7.34
C GLU A 80 13.44 8.10 -8.23
N GLU A 81 13.88 8.20 -9.49
CA GLU A 81 13.27 9.11 -10.45
C GLU A 81 12.05 8.45 -11.12
N LEU A 82 10.92 9.15 -11.07
CA LEU A 82 9.69 8.71 -11.71
C LEU A 82 9.57 9.34 -13.09
N THR A 83 9.42 8.50 -14.09
CA THR A 83 9.12 8.92 -15.46
C THR A 83 7.70 9.50 -15.57
N THR A 84 7.46 10.33 -16.60
CA THR A 84 6.15 10.94 -16.85
C THR A 84 5.02 9.90 -16.97
N ILE A 85 5.30 8.72 -17.52
CA ILE A 85 4.29 7.66 -17.67
C ILE A 85 3.94 6.99 -16.32
N GLN A 86 4.88 6.91 -15.39
CA GLN A 86 4.61 6.41 -14.04
C GLN A 86 3.72 7.38 -13.25
N TRP A 87 3.89 8.70 -13.44
CA TRP A 87 2.98 9.71 -12.89
C TRP A 87 1.56 9.60 -13.47
N TRP A 88 1.42 9.30 -14.76
CA TRP A 88 0.11 8.98 -15.35
C TRP A 88 -0.51 7.74 -14.72
N GLY A 89 0.29 6.70 -14.46
CA GLY A 89 -0.16 5.51 -13.73
C GLY A 89 -0.72 5.83 -12.33
N VAL A 90 -0.01 6.70 -11.59
CA VAL A 90 -0.46 7.20 -10.28
C VAL A 90 -1.80 7.92 -10.38
N ALA A 91 -1.96 8.82 -11.36
CA ALA A 91 -3.21 9.56 -11.57
C ALA A 91 -4.39 8.62 -11.89
N LEU A 92 -4.17 7.64 -12.77
CA LEU A 92 -5.20 6.64 -13.13
C LEU A 92 -5.57 5.75 -11.94
N GLY A 93 -4.62 5.39 -11.08
CA GLY A 93 -4.88 4.67 -9.85
C GLY A 93 -5.83 5.44 -8.91
N LEU A 94 -5.59 6.74 -8.71
CA LEU A 94 -6.46 7.60 -7.91
C LEU A 94 -7.89 7.67 -8.49
N VAL A 95 -8.02 7.77 -9.81
CA VAL A 95 -9.33 7.74 -10.49
C VAL A 95 -10.05 6.42 -10.24
N SER A 96 -9.34 5.29 -10.27
CA SER A 96 -9.91 3.98 -9.97
C SER A 96 -10.50 3.91 -8.56
N ILE A 97 -9.77 4.39 -7.54
CA ILE A 97 -10.30 4.47 -6.16
C ILE A 97 -11.57 5.32 -6.16
N PHE A 98 -11.53 6.51 -6.75
CA PHE A 98 -12.66 7.44 -6.74
C PHE A 98 -13.91 6.81 -7.36
N MET A 99 -13.77 6.13 -8.51
CA MET A 99 -14.89 5.44 -9.16
C MET A 99 -15.46 4.31 -8.31
N LEU A 100 -14.61 3.51 -7.65
CA LEU A 100 -15.06 2.41 -6.80
C LEU A 100 -15.67 2.89 -5.47
N ALA A 101 -15.22 4.04 -4.97
CA ALA A 101 -15.79 4.68 -3.79
C ALA A 101 -17.15 5.36 -4.10
N SER A 102 -17.33 5.93 -5.29
CA SER A 102 -18.56 6.61 -5.70
C SER A 102 -19.64 5.69 -6.27
N GLY A 103 -19.27 4.48 -6.72
CA GLY A 103 -20.21 3.48 -7.23
C GLY A 103 -20.96 2.67 -6.16
N GLY A 104 -20.79 2.99 -4.88
CA GLY A 104 -21.49 2.32 -3.78
C GLY A 104 -22.96 2.77 -3.68
N LYS A 105 -23.90 1.84 -3.84
CA LYS A 105 -25.26 1.98 -3.31
C LYS A 105 -25.25 1.86 -1.79
#